data_AF-A0A4R3XRA2-F1
#
_entry.id   AF-A0A4R3XRA2-F1
#
_cell.length_a   1.000
_cell.length_b   1.000
_cell.length_c   1.000
_cell.angle_alpha   90.00
_cell.angle_beta   90.00
_cell.angle_gamma   90.00
#
_symmetry.space_group_name_H-M   'P 1'
#
loop_
_entity.id
_entity.type
_entity.pdbx_description
1 polymer ?
#
loop_
_entity_poly.entity_id
_entity_poly.type
_entity_poly.pdbx_seq_one_letter_code
_entity_poly.pdbx_strand_id
1 'polypeptide(L)'
;MTITSIPQLIKTARNGRSQAEFARELGVEQSTLSRYEKGEANPKAPIIERCMHLVHWNNQAPVPTVEELADKVRERLSREDQAHLRVALSKLIDGLVSEKTGARNLSHHSS
;
A
#
# COMPACT_ATOMS: atom_id res chain seq x y z
N MET A 1 -15.73 -1.64 -5.60
CA MET A 1 -15.89 -2.86 -6.41
C MET A 1 -15.95 -4.06 -5.47
N THR A 2 -16.84 -5.02 -5.71
CA THR A 2 -16.88 -6.30 -4.98
C THR A 2 -16.03 -7.33 -5.71
N ILE A 3 -15.09 -7.97 -5.00
CA ILE A 3 -14.29 -9.08 -5.52
C ILE A 3 -15.04 -10.36 -5.19
N THR A 4 -15.46 -11.12 -6.20
CA THR A 4 -16.29 -12.32 -6.02
C THR A 4 -15.55 -13.61 -6.33
N SER A 5 -14.30 -13.54 -6.79
CA SER A 5 -13.49 -14.73 -7.15
C SER A 5 -11.97 -14.49 -7.01
N ILE A 6 -11.21 -15.59 -6.90
CA ILE A 6 -9.73 -15.56 -6.86
C ILE A 6 -9.11 -15.00 -8.15
N PRO A 7 -9.57 -15.38 -9.37
CA PRO A 7 -9.04 -14.78 -10.60
C PRO A 7 -9.25 -13.27 -10.65
N GLN A 8 -10.41 -12.79 -10.19
CA GLN A 8 -10.69 -11.36 -10.10
C GLN A 8 -9.81 -10.67 -9.05
N LEU A 9 -9.63 -11.27 -7.87
CA LEU A 9 -8.74 -10.77 -6.82
C LEU A 9 -7.33 -10.52 -7.38
N ILE A 10 -6.78 -11.48 -8.11
CA ILE A 10 -5.42 -11.40 -8.66
C ILE A 10 -5.33 -10.32 -9.75
N LYS A 11 -6.31 -10.24 -10.65
CA LYS A 11 -6.39 -9.18 -11.67
C LYS A 11 -6.46 -7.79 -11.04
N THR A 12 -7.26 -7.63 -9.99
CA THR A 12 -7.36 -6.37 -9.25
C THR A 12 -6.05 -6.05 -8.53
N ALA A 13 -5.41 -7.04 -7.89
CA ALA A 13 -4.12 -6.87 -7.22
C ALA A 13 -3.01 -6.45 -8.19
N ARG A 14 -3.04 -6.93 -9.44
CA ARG A 14 -2.06 -6.56 -10.47
C ARG A 14 -2.06 -5.06 -10.79
N ASN A 15 -3.18 -4.36 -10.64
CA ASN A 15 -3.29 -2.90 -10.70
C ASN A 15 -2.51 -2.25 -11.87
N GLY A 16 -2.75 -2.70 -13.11
CA GLY A 16 -2.15 -2.12 -14.31
C GLY A 16 -0.75 -2.61 -14.68
N ARG A 17 -0.04 -3.32 -13.78
CA ARG A 17 1.24 -3.97 -14.09
C ARG A 17 1.09 -5.06 -15.15
N SER A 18 2.17 -5.37 -15.87
CA SER A 18 2.17 -6.55 -16.74
C SER A 18 2.12 -7.85 -15.91
N GLN A 19 1.69 -8.95 -16.53
CA GLN A 19 1.71 -10.25 -15.87
C GLN A 19 3.15 -10.68 -15.53
N ALA A 20 4.14 -10.34 -16.35
CA ALA A 20 5.53 -10.68 -16.09
C ALA A 20 6.08 -9.95 -14.85
N GLU A 21 5.83 -8.64 -14.74
CA GLU A 21 6.27 -7.85 -13.59
C GLU A 21 5.61 -8.33 -12.30
N PHE A 22 4.29 -8.56 -12.33
CA PHE A 22 3.57 -8.97 -11.13
C PHE A 22 3.90 -10.40 -10.72
N ALA A 23 4.12 -11.30 -11.68
CA ALA A 23 4.55 -12.67 -11.39
C ALA A 23 5.92 -12.70 -10.71
N ARG A 24 6.86 -11.85 -11.16
CA ARG A 24 8.17 -11.68 -10.52
C ARG A 24 8.05 -11.20 -9.07
N GLU A 25 7.16 -10.23 -8.80
CA GLU A 25 6.90 -9.78 -7.42
C GLU A 25 6.31 -10.88 -6.53
N LEU A 26 5.48 -11.75 -7.11
CA LEU A 26 4.86 -12.88 -6.41
C LEU A 26 5.77 -14.11 -6.31
N GLY A 27 6.94 -14.10 -6.94
CA GLY A 27 7.86 -15.24 -6.97
C GLY A 27 7.33 -16.44 -7.77
N VAL A 28 6.54 -16.19 -8.81
CA VAL A 28 6.00 -17.23 -9.70
C VAL A 28 6.32 -16.94 -11.17
N GLU A 29 6.22 -17.96 -12.01
CA GLU A 29 6.33 -17.79 -13.46
C GLU A 29 5.14 -17.00 -14.04
N GLN A 30 5.37 -16.21 -15.09
CA GLN A 30 4.31 -15.45 -15.77
C GLN A 30 3.18 -16.36 -16.29
N SER A 31 3.54 -17.54 -16.82
CA SER A 31 2.57 -18.54 -17.28
C SER A 31 1.72 -19.12 -16.14
N THR A 32 2.28 -19.20 -14.93
CA THR A 32 1.56 -19.61 -13.72
C THR A 32 0.57 -18.52 -13.29
N LEU A 33 0.99 -17.25 -13.30
CA LEU A 33 0.09 -16.14 -13.04
C LEU A 33 -1.05 -16.07 -14.07
N SER A 34 -0.76 -16.31 -15.35
CA SER A 34 -1.77 -16.33 -16.41
C SER A 34 -2.86 -17.37 -16.15
N ARG A 35 -2.49 -18.59 -15.74
CA ARG A 35 -3.44 -19.65 -15.36
C ARG A 35 -4.27 -19.26 -14.14
N TYR A 36 -3.67 -18.62 -13.14
CA TYR A 36 -4.40 -18.10 -11.98
C TYR A 36 -5.46 -17.06 -12.38
N GLU A 37 -5.10 -16.11 -13.25
CA GLU A 37 -6.01 -15.05 -13.74
C GLU A 37 -7.15 -15.58 -14.63
N LYS A 38 -6.99 -16.77 -15.22
CA LYS A 38 -8.03 -17.47 -15.98
C LYS A 38 -8.85 -18.44 -15.13
N GLY A 39 -8.42 -18.73 -13.90
CA GLY A 39 -9.05 -19.75 -13.05
C GLY A 39 -8.70 -21.19 -13.43
N GLU A 40 -7.70 -21.37 -14.29
CA GLU A 40 -7.23 -22.69 -14.75
C GLU A 40 -6.34 -23.40 -13.70
N ALA A 41 -5.85 -22.66 -12.70
CA ALA A 41 -5.11 -23.19 -11.57
C ALA A 41 -5.45 -22.41 -10.30
N ASN A 42 -5.45 -23.09 -9.15
CA ASN A 42 -5.66 -22.44 -7.86
C ASN A 42 -4.31 -22.01 -7.26
N PRO A 43 -4.14 -20.74 -6.86
CA PRO A 43 -2.93 -20.29 -6.16
C PRO A 43 -2.83 -20.89 -4.76
N LYS A 44 -1.61 -20.95 -4.23
CA LYS A 44 -1.40 -21.26 -2.80
C LYS A 44 -1.87 -20.10 -1.92
N ALA A 45 -2.27 -20.40 -0.69
CA ALA A 45 -2.77 -19.42 0.28
C ALA A 45 -1.89 -18.16 0.43
N PRO A 46 -0.54 -18.23 0.50
CA PRO A 46 0.29 -17.03 0.62
C PRO A 46 0.15 -16.05 -0.55
N ILE A 47 -0.10 -16.55 -1.76
CA ILE A 47 -0.34 -15.71 -2.95
C ILE A 47 -1.70 -15.02 -2.83
N ILE A 48 -2.72 -15.74 -2.35
CA ILE A 48 -4.06 -15.19 -2.13
C ILE A 48 -4.00 -14.10 -1.07
N GLU A 49 -3.37 -14.35 0.07
CA GLU A 49 -3.18 -13.39 1.16
C GLU A 49 -2.44 -12.14 0.68
N ARG A 50 -1.34 -12.32 -0.07
CA ARG A 50 -0.60 -11.19 -0.64
C ARG A 50 -1.46 -10.35 -1.58
N CYS A 51 -2.24 -10.98 -2.45
CA CYS A 51 -3.17 -10.28 -3.34
C CYS A 51 -4.28 -9.57 -2.55
N MET A 52 -4.82 -10.18 -1.49
CA MET A 52 -5.78 -9.53 -0.59
C MET A 52 -5.18 -8.28 0.04
N HIS A 53 -3.97 -8.35 0.60
CA HIS A 53 -3.31 -7.17 1.18
C HIS A 53 -3.13 -6.06 0.16
N LEU A 54 -2.66 -6.39 -1.06
CA LEU A 54 -2.49 -5.42 -2.13
C LEU A 54 -3.83 -4.78 -2.50
N VAL A 55 -4.90 -5.54 -2.66
CA VAL A 55 -6.19 -4.96 -3.00
C VAL A 55 -6.76 -4.13 -1.85
N HIS A 56 -6.62 -4.51 -0.58
CA HIS A 56 -7.12 -3.69 0.52
C HIS A 56 -6.30 -2.41 0.73
N TRP A 57 -5.00 -2.45 0.40
CA TRP A 57 -4.15 -1.26 0.43
C TRP A 57 -4.46 -0.30 -0.74
N ASN A 58 -4.78 -0.85 -1.91
CA ASN A 58 -5.00 -0.09 -3.15
C ASN A 58 -6.47 0.31 -3.36
N ASN A 59 -7.41 -0.46 -2.79
CA ASN A 59 -8.81 -0.11 -2.65
C ASN A 59 -8.92 0.80 -1.43
N GLN A 60 -8.50 2.04 -1.65
CA GLN A 60 -8.50 3.14 -0.70
C GLN A 60 -9.76 3.07 0.19
N ALA A 61 -9.57 2.71 1.47
CA ALA A 61 -10.27 3.50 2.46
C ALA A 61 -9.97 4.97 2.09
N PRO A 62 -10.99 5.85 2.03
CA PRO A 62 -10.77 7.25 1.67
C PRO A 62 -9.56 7.76 2.43
N VAL A 63 -8.65 8.46 1.74
CA VAL A 63 -7.49 9.09 2.38
C VAL A 63 -8.04 9.81 3.60
N PRO A 64 -7.64 9.41 4.83
CA PRO A 64 -8.28 9.96 6.01
C PRO A 64 -8.10 11.47 5.99
N THR A 65 -9.16 12.20 6.31
CA THR A 65 -9.02 13.64 6.52
C THR A 65 -7.99 13.88 7.63
N VAL A 66 -7.49 15.12 7.71
CA VAL A 66 -6.56 15.49 8.78
C VAL A 66 -7.19 15.23 10.14
N GLU A 67 -8.50 15.46 10.26
CA GLU A 67 -9.30 15.24 11.46
C GLU A 67 -9.39 13.75 11.80
N GLU A 68 -9.72 12.90 10.83
CA GLU A 68 -9.81 11.44 11.02
C GLU A 68 -8.46 10.82 11.39
N LEU A 69 -7.38 11.33 10.80
CA LEU A 69 -6.02 10.91 11.17
C LEU A 69 -5.69 11.37 12.60
N ALA A 70 -6.01 12.62 12.93
CA ALA A 70 -5.79 13.15 14.28
C ALA A 70 -6.57 12.36 15.33
N ASP A 71 -7.82 11.97 15.04
CA ASP A 71 -8.63 11.14 15.93
C ASP A 71 -8.03 9.76 16.13
N LYS A 72 -7.55 9.10 15.07
CA LYS A 72 -6.84 7.81 15.19
C LYS A 72 -5.58 7.95 16.03
N VAL A 73 -4.80 9.01 15.81
CA VAL A 73 -3.59 9.28 16.59
C VAL A 73 -3.94 9.50 18.06
N ARG A 74 -4.97 10.29 18.37
CA ARG A 74 -5.47 10.48 19.73
C ARG A 74 -5.89 9.15 20.33
N GLU A 75 -6.79 8.41 19.70
CA GLU A 75 -7.32 7.14 20.23
C GLU A 75 -6.19 6.16 20.58
N ARG A 76 -5.23 5.97 19.67
CA ARG A 76 -4.19 4.95 19.81
C ARG A 76 -3.00 5.39 20.64
N LEU A 77 -2.68 6.69 20.63
CA LEU A 77 -1.48 7.22 21.26
C LEU A 77 -1.80 8.19 22.40
N SER A 78 -3.00 8.22 22.98
CA SER A 78 -3.27 9.06 24.17
C SER A 78 -2.67 8.50 25.46
N ARG A 79 -2.43 7.19 25.53
CA ARG A 79 -1.92 6.52 26.74
C ARG A 79 -0.50 6.98 27.07
N GLU A 80 -0.20 7.07 28.36
CA GLU A 80 1.09 7.56 28.85
C GLU A 80 2.27 6.67 28.38
N ASP A 81 2.05 5.36 28.31
CA ASP A 81 3.01 4.36 27.82
C ASP A 81 3.42 4.54 26.34
N GLN A 82 2.65 5.31 25.55
CA GLN A 82 2.93 5.56 24.13
C GLN A 82 3.75 6.83 23.85
N ALA A 83 4.33 7.48 24.88
CA ALA A 83 5.09 8.72 24.71
C ALA A 83 6.21 8.61 23.67
N HIS A 84 6.93 7.49 23.66
CA HIS A 84 8.00 7.23 22.71
C HIS A 84 7.50 7.14 21.26
N LEU A 85 6.33 6.55 21.03
CA LEU A 85 5.73 6.49 19.68
C LEU A 85 5.29 7.88 19.19
N ARG A 86 4.73 8.72 20.08
CA ARG A 86 4.38 10.11 19.74
C ARG A 86 5.63 10.89 19.30
N VAL A 87 6.75 10.73 20.02
CA VAL A 87 8.03 11.36 19.67
C VAL A 87 8.55 10.85 18.32
N ALA A 88 8.50 9.54 18.07
CA ALA A 88 8.94 8.97 16.79
C ALA A 88 8.11 9.49 15.62
N LEU A 89 6.77 9.55 15.78
CA LEU A 89 5.86 10.06 14.75
C LEU A 89 6.12 11.55 14.45
N SER A 90 6.35 12.37 15.47
CA SER A 90 6.70 13.79 15.30
C SER A 90 7.96 13.94 14.44
N LYS A 91 9.03 13.22 14.79
CA LYS A 91 10.30 13.28 14.03
C LYS A 91 10.14 12.85 12.58
N LEU A 92 9.30 11.82 12.32
CA LEU A 92 9.00 11.38 10.97
C LEU A 92 8.28 12.47 10.17
N ILE A 93 7.27 13.11 10.76
CA ILE A 93 6.54 14.21 10.12
C ILE A 93 7.50 15.36 9.79
N ASP A 94 8.33 15.77 10.75
CA ASP A 94 9.30 16.86 10.57
C ASP A 94 10.30 16.54 9.44
N GLY A 95 10.81 15.30 9.39
CA GLY A 95 11.70 14.83 8.34
C GLY A 95 11.07 14.92 6.95
N LEU A 96 9.85 14.40 6.79
CA LEU A 96 9.13 14.39 5.51
C LEU A 96 8.79 15.81 5.02
N VAL A 97 8.45 16.72 5.93
CA VAL A 97 8.18 18.13 5.59
C VAL A 97 9.46 18.85 5.16
N SER A 98 10.58 18.56 5.83
CA SER A 98 11.89 19.13 5.50
C SER A 98 12.37 18.70 4.10
N GLU A 99 12.31 17.41 3.78
CA GLU A 99 12.68 16.89 2.46
C GLU A 99 11.85 17.49 1.32
N LYS A 100 10.53 17.61 1.52
CA LYS A 100 9.62 18.21 0.54
C LYS A 100 9.92 19.69 0.29
N THR A 101 10.41 20.40 1.30
CA THR A 101 10.75 21.84 1.21
C THR A 101 12.12 22.04 0.56
N GLY A 102 13.10 21.18 0.88
CA GLY A 102 14.41 21.17 0.21
C GLY A 102 14.33 20.88 -1.30
N ALA A 103 13.47 19.93 -1.70
CA ALA A 103 13.27 19.58 -3.10
C ALA A 103 12.68 20.74 -3.94
N ARG A 104 11.82 21.60 -3.36
CA ARG A 104 11.23 22.76 -4.06
C ARG A 104 12.19 23.94 -4.21
N ASN A 105 13.13 24.11 -3.27
CA ASN A 105 14.09 25.22 -3.32
C ASN A 105 15.18 24.99 -4.38
N LEU A 106 15.56 23.73 -4.64
CA LEU A 106 16.52 23.36 -5.68
C LEU A 106 15.98 23.58 -7.10
N SER A 107 14.66 23.48 -7.30
CA SER A 107 14.02 23.74 -8.59
C SER A 107 13.84 25.22 -8.94
N HIS A 108 14.04 26.15 -7.99
CA HIS A 108 13.86 27.59 -8.21
C HIS A 108 15.17 28.37 -8.44
N HIS A 109 16.34 27.74 -8.29
CA HIS A 109 17.65 28.37 -8.50
C HIS A 109 18.28 28.09 -9.88
N SER A 110 17.52 27.49 -10.80
CA SER A 110 17.92 27.29 -12.20
C SER A 110 16.97 28.06 -13.12
N SER A 111 17.12 29.37 -13.19
CA SER A 111 16.54 30.23 -14.24
C SER A 111 17.39 31.48 -14.39
#